data_AF-A0A7L8W4G8-F1
#
_entry.id   AF-A0A7L8W4G8-F1
#
_cell.length_a   1.000
_cell.length_b   1.000
_cell.length_c   1.000
_cell.angle_alpha   90.00
_cell.angle_beta   90.00
_cell.angle_gamma   90.00
#
_symmetry.space_group_name_H-M   'P 1'
#
loop_
_entity.id
_entity.type
_entity.pdbx_description
1 polymer ?
#
loop_
_entity_poly.entity_id
_entity_poly.type
_entity_poly.pdbx_seq_one_letter_code
_entity_poly.pdbx_strand_id
1 'polypeptide(L)'
;MTRKNYFELIQDMEFNADKEFEIISKLISEKRSPSSITLSLISLQNVFNVNFILYLKYRKIQFTSYDEVNKYFKNNMNGTERLFSYIEFIIDLYSFLKKNTGKMNNSDRYNYYLISNSFREIEDRINYSLDKTNHELIELDSGNRIIVEKNVYASEVSQIVSETNIQEAMKVLEYNHFTNKGNTKRKEEILFSLAKYLEPLEKELNASEELKEVMKVNNKKIIAVDKLFEMYNKLDVRHPERQYNDGCSDEELEQWYDDIYTSTLFVILSLDEARILSRFNKLKLSNQK
;
A
#
# COMPACT_ATOMS: atom_id res chain seq x y z
N MET A 1 -17.68 39.40 2.65
CA MET A 1 -17.13 38.15 3.22
C MET A 1 -18.09 37.65 4.28
N THR A 2 -18.74 36.52 4.04
CA THR A 2 -19.60 35.85 5.03
C THR A 2 -18.73 35.39 6.20
N ARG A 3 -19.10 35.70 7.44
CA ARG A 3 -18.37 35.22 8.63
C ARG A 3 -18.54 33.71 8.71
N LYS A 4 -17.43 32.96 8.67
CA LYS A 4 -17.43 31.52 8.90
C LYS A 4 -17.54 31.21 10.39
N ASN A 5 -18.35 30.23 10.74
CA ASN A 5 -18.42 29.75 12.13
C ASN A 5 -17.23 28.81 12.45
N TYR A 6 -17.02 28.50 13.72
CA TYR A 6 -15.88 27.68 14.16
C TYR A 6 -15.82 26.30 13.49
N PHE A 7 -16.96 25.66 13.25
CA PHE A 7 -17.02 24.35 12.59
C PHE A 7 -16.64 24.43 11.11
N GLU A 8 -17.09 25.48 10.41
CA GLU A 8 -16.70 25.76 9.02
C GLU A 8 -15.19 26.03 8.92
N LEU A 9 -14.61 26.76 9.87
CA LEU A 9 -13.16 27.00 9.92
C LEU A 9 -12.35 25.71 10.12
N ILE A 10 -12.86 24.74 10.87
CA ILE A 10 -12.22 23.42 11.05
C ILE A 10 -12.38 22.56 9.80
N GLN A 11 -13.57 22.53 9.21
CA GLN A 11 -13.85 21.73 8.02
C GLN A 11 -13.06 22.21 6.81
N ASP A 12 -12.83 23.52 6.70
CA ASP A 12 -12.05 24.15 5.63
C ASP A 12 -10.53 24.08 5.85
N MET A 13 -10.04 23.51 6.96
CA MET A 13 -8.59 23.32 7.13
C MET A 13 -8.08 22.29 6.12
N GLU A 14 -7.20 22.73 5.25
CA GLU A 14 -6.44 21.85 4.36
C GLU A 14 -5.59 20.87 5.18
N PHE A 15 -5.46 19.66 4.64
CA PHE A 15 -4.61 18.64 5.22
C PHE A 15 -3.16 19.10 5.22
N ASN A 16 -2.48 18.97 6.37
CA ASN A 16 -1.08 19.33 6.51
C ASN A 16 -0.30 18.15 7.09
N ALA A 17 0.45 17.48 6.24
CA ALA A 17 1.19 16.27 6.60
C ALA A 17 2.23 16.50 7.72
N ASP A 18 2.89 17.66 7.72
CA ASP A 18 3.86 18.01 8.76
C ASP A 18 3.19 18.16 10.13
N LYS A 19 2.01 18.81 10.16
CA LYS A 19 1.20 18.97 11.36
C LYS A 19 0.67 17.63 11.86
N GLU A 20 0.26 16.73 10.97
CA GLU A 20 -0.15 15.38 11.34
C GLU A 20 0.99 14.58 11.96
N PHE A 21 2.19 14.66 11.38
CA PHE A 21 3.38 14.03 11.95
C PHE A 21 3.66 14.55 13.38
N GLU A 22 3.55 15.85 13.62
CA GLU A 22 3.73 16.43 14.96
C GLU A 22 2.63 16.00 15.94
N ILE A 23 1.37 15.87 15.48
CA ILE A 23 0.27 15.38 16.32
C ILE A 23 0.52 13.92 16.72
N ILE A 24 0.87 13.05 15.78
CA ILE A 24 1.18 11.64 16.06
C ILE A 24 2.39 11.54 17.00
N SER A 25 3.46 12.30 16.72
CA SER A 25 4.65 12.37 17.59
C SER A 25 4.31 12.83 19.01
N LYS A 26 3.40 13.81 19.15
CA LYS A 26 2.91 14.29 20.44
C LYS A 26 2.12 13.20 21.17
N LEU A 27 1.21 12.50 20.50
CA LEU A 27 0.45 11.39 21.09
C LEU A 27 1.37 10.27 21.60
N ILE A 28 2.44 9.96 20.88
CA ILE A 28 3.42 8.93 21.29
C ILE A 28 4.23 9.38 22.52
N SER A 29 4.59 10.66 22.60
CA SER A 29 5.40 11.24 23.68
C SER A 29 4.60 11.65 24.92
N GLU A 30 3.27 11.77 24.80
CA GLU A 30 2.40 12.18 25.88
C GLU A 30 2.46 11.18 27.04
N LYS A 31 2.79 11.69 28.23
CA LYS A 31 2.82 10.86 29.43
C LYS A 31 1.40 10.73 29.97
N ARG A 32 0.94 9.49 30.13
CA ARG A 32 -0.39 9.18 30.62
C ARG A 32 -0.31 8.30 31.84
N SER A 33 -1.31 8.40 32.71
CA SER A 33 -1.41 7.46 33.82
C SER A 33 -1.84 6.10 33.29
N PRO A 34 -1.13 5.01 33.59
CA PRO A 34 -1.52 3.69 33.15
C PRO A 34 -2.81 3.23 33.88
N SER A 35 -3.15 3.79 35.05
CA SER A 35 -4.45 3.55 35.69
C SER A 35 -4.85 4.70 36.62
N SER A 36 -6.10 4.75 37.07
CA SER A 36 -6.54 5.69 38.11
C SER A 36 -5.82 5.50 39.46
N ILE A 37 -5.10 4.39 39.64
CA ILE A 37 -4.44 3.97 40.89
C ILE A 37 -2.92 4.12 40.80
N THR A 38 -2.35 4.18 39.59
CA THR A 38 -0.90 4.30 39.38
C THR A 38 -0.51 5.77 39.29
N LEU A 39 0.47 6.22 40.07
CA LEU A 39 0.94 7.62 40.06
C LEU A 39 2.01 7.91 39.01
N SER A 40 2.67 6.88 38.46
CA SER A 40 3.73 7.04 37.48
C SER A 40 3.18 7.25 36.07
N LEU A 41 3.37 8.44 35.51
CA LEU A 41 3.03 8.72 34.12
C LEU A 41 4.05 8.07 33.18
N ILE A 42 3.57 7.27 32.22
CA ILE A 42 4.38 6.61 31.19
C ILE A 42 3.88 7.02 29.80
N SER A 43 4.80 7.19 28.85
CA SER A 43 4.46 7.42 27.44
C SER A 43 4.70 6.17 26.60
N LEU A 44 4.09 6.08 25.42
CA LEU A 44 4.39 5.04 24.45
C LEU A 44 5.86 5.14 23.99
N GLN A 45 6.39 6.35 23.86
CA GLN A 45 7.82 6.61 23.61
C GLN A 45 8.73 5.92 24.64
N ASN A 46 8.39 5.96 25.93
CA ASN A 46 9.19 5.26 26.95
C ASN A 46 9.23 3.75 26.68
N VAL A 47 8.09 3.14 26.34
CA VAL A 47 8.02 1.70 26.07
C VAL A 47 8.71 1.31 24.77
N PHE A 48 8.59 2.14 23.74
CA PHE A 48 9.35 1.98 22.51
C PHE A 48 10.85 1.99 22.77
N ASN A 49 11.36 2.97 23.53
CA ASN A 49 12.79 3.06 23.84
C ASN A 49 13.30 1.89 24.69
N VAL A 50 12.58 1.51 25.75
CA VAL A 50 12.98 0.39 26.63
C VAL A 50 13.08 -0.93 25.85
N ASN A 51 12.17 -1.15 24.90
CA ASN A 51 12.10 -2.40 24.15
C ASN A 51 12.81 -2.34 22.78
N PHE A 52 13.40 -1.18 22.42
CA PHE A 52 13.93 -0.95 21.08
C PHE A 52 15.06 -1.92 20.71
N ILE A 53 15.85 -2.36 21.70
CA ILE A 53 16.94 -3.32 21.49
C ILE A 53 16.43 -4.65 20.88
N LEU A 54 15.20 -5.07 21.21
CA LEU A 54 14.58 -6.26 20.63
C LEU A 54 14.26 -6.02 19.15
N TYR A 55 13.74 -4.84 18.83
CA TYR A 55 13.40 -4.44 17.48
C TYR A 55 14.65 -4.26 16.60
N LEU A 56 15.72 -3.65 17.12
CA LEU A 56 17.01 -3.52 16.46
C LEU A 56 17.56 -4.89 16.03
N LYS A 57 17.53 -5.90 16.93
CA LYS A 57 17.98 -7.26 16.60
C LYS A 57 17.13 -7.91 15.51
N TYR A 58 15.84 -7.59 15.46
CA TYR A 58 14.91 -8.14 14.49
C TYR A 58 15.06 -7.50 13.09
N ARG A 59 15.05 -6.16 13.00
CA ARG A 59 15.12 -5.44 11.72
C ARG A 59 16.54 -5.14 11.23
N LYS A 60 17.58 -5.35 12.04
CA LYS A 60 18.99 -5.03 11.72
C LYS A 60 19.17 -3.57 11.27
N ILE A 61 18.56 -2.64 12.00
CA ILE A 61 18.62 -1.20 11.72
C ILE A 61 19.82 -0.53 12.39
N GLN A 62 20.20 0.66 11.90
CA GLN A 62 21.32 1.44 12.44
C GLN A 62 20.94 2.31 13.64
N PHE A 63 19.65 2.58 13.85
CA PHE A 63 19.17 3.35 15.00
C PHE A 63 19.23 2.54 16.29
N THR A 64 19.65 3.16 17.39
CA THR A 64 19.81 2.53 18.70
C THR A 64 18.59 2.70 19.62
N SER A 65 17.71 3.64 19.30
CA SER A 65 16.52 3.97 20.09
C SER A 65 15.41 4.54 19.21
N TYR A 66 14.18 4.56 19.72
CA TYR A 66 13.06 5.24 19.06
C TYR A 66 13.30 6.76 18.99
N ASP A 67 13.93 7.35 20.01
CA ASP A 67 14.23 8.78 20.03
C ASP A 67 15.17 9.19 18.88
N GLU A 68 16.12 8.33 18.55
CA GLU A 68 17.03 8.53 17.41
C GLU A 68 16.27 8.49 16.08
N VAL A 69 15.35 7.54 15.91
CA VAL A 69 14.48 7.46 14.72
C VAL A 69 13.60 8.71 14.61
N ASN A 70 12.94 9.11 15.70
CA ASN A 70 12.08 10.30 15.71
C ASN A 70 12.88 11.57 15.36
N LYS A 71 14.09 11.71 15.89
CA LYS A 71 15.00 12.81 15.55
C LYS A 71 15.41 12.78 14.08
N TYR A 72 15.64 11.60 13.51
CA TYR A 72 15.94 11.45 12.09
C TYR A 72 14.79 11.94 11.21
N PHE A 73 13.56 11.46 11.45
CA PHE A 73 12.37 11.91 10.70
C PHE A 73 12.15 13.41 10.81
N LYS A 74 12.27 13.99 12.01
CA LYS A 74 12.11 15.43 12.24
C LYS A 74 13.10 16.29 11.44
N ASN A 75 14.35 15.86 11.35
CA ASN A 75 15.42 16.70 10.83
C ASN A 75 15.73 16.45 9.34
N ASN A 76 15.35 15.30 8.79
CA ASN A 76 15.79 14.88 7.44
C ASN A 76 14.63 14.69 6.46
N MET A 77 13.38 14.72 6.90
CA MET A 77 12.21 14.50 6.04
C MET A 77 11.14 15.57 6.31
N ASN A 78 10.21 15.74 5.37
CA ASN A 78 9.05 16.62 5.51
C ASN A 78 7.87 16.11 4.66
N GLY A 79 6.72 16.77 4.81
CA GLY A 79 5.54 16.51 4.01
C GLY A 79 5.00 15.09 4.15
N THR A 80 4.33 14.63 3.09
CA THR A 80 3.66 13.33 3.06
C THR A 80 4.64 12.16 3.16
N GLU A 81 5.82 12.27 2.57
CA GLU A 81 6.85 11.23 2.63
C GLU A 81 7.30 10.98 4.07
N ARG A 82 7.55 12.05 4.86
CA ARG A 82 7.85 11.92 6.29
C ARG A 82 6.70 11.25 7.03
N LEU A 83 5.48 11.75 6.81
CA LEU A 83 4.31 11.24 7.53
C LEU A 83 4.12 9.75 7.28
N PHE A 84 4.09 9.32 6.03
CA PHE A 84 3.82 7.93 5.67
C PHE A 84 4.94 6.99 6.11
N SER A 85 6.20 7.36 5.86
CA SER A 85 7.35 6.57 6.31
C SER A 85 7.38 6.42 7.83
N TYR A 86 7.03 7.49 8.55
CA TYR A 86 6.91 7.45 10.00
C TYR A 86 5.75 6.55 10.45
N ILE A 87 4.58 6.65 9.81
CA ILE A 87 3.42 5.79 10.12
C ILE A 87 3.77 4.30 9.91
N GLU A 88 4.37 3.93 8.78
CA GLU A 88 4.80 2.54 8.53
C GLU A 88 5.76 2.04 9.61
N PHE A 89 6.74 2.85 9.99
CA PHE A 89 7.66 2.54 11.08
C PHE A 89 6.95 2.34 12.42
N ILE A 90 6.01 3.23 12.79
CA ILE A 90 5.27 3.14 14.05
C ILE A 90 4.39 1.90 14.09
N ILE A 91 3.66 1.61 13.00
CA ILE A 91 2.83 0.41 12.88
C ILE A 91 3.68 -0.86 12.97
N ASP A 92 4.84 -0.89 12.32
CA ASP A 92 5.73 -2.04 12.37
C ASP A 92 6.31 -2.27 13.77
N LEU A 93 6.85 -1.22 14.38
CA LEU A 93 7.38 -1.27 15.74
C LEU A 93 6.32 -1.74 16.73
N TYR A 94 5.11 -1.17 16.68
CA TYR A 94 4.02 -1.59 17.55
C TYR A 94 3.61 -3.06 17.32
N SER A 95 3.51 -3.50 16.06
CA SER A 95 3.17 -4.87 15.69
C SER A 95 4.21 -5.87 16.20
N PHE A 96 5.49 -5.53 16.04
CA PHE A 96 6.61 -6.31 16.55
C PHE A 96 6.53 -6.46 18.07
N LEU A 97 6.32 -5.35 18.79
CA LEU A 97 6.18 -5.35 20.24
C LEU A 97 4.97 -6.18 20.68
N LYS A 98 3.82 -6.05 20.00
CA LYS A 98 2.62 -6.87 20.26
C LYS A 98 2.89 -8.37 20.18
N LYS A 99 3.57 -8.80 19.12
CA LYS A 99 3.95 -10.20 18.89
C LYS A 99 5.00 -10.71 19.89
N ASN A 100 5.80 -9.82 20.48
CA ASN A 100 6.91 -10.17 21.38
C ASN A 100 6.67 -9.78 22.86
N THR A 101 5.43 -9.49 23.26
CA THR A 101 5.07 -9.14 24.65
C THR A 101 5.59 -10.12 25.69
N GLY A 102 5.62 -11.43 25.40
CA GLY A 102 6.16 -12.47 26.29
C GLY A 102 7.67 -12.37 26.55
N LYS A 103 8.42 -11.67 25.70
CA LYS A 103 9.87 -11.44 25.84
C LYS A 103 10.21 -10.13 26.54
N MET A 104 9.20 -9.32 26.87
CA MET A 104 9.38 -8.07 27.61
C MET A 104 9.50 -8.34 29.11
N ASN A 105 10.19 -7.45 29.82
CA ASN A 105 10.32 -7.49 31.28
C ASN A 105 8.93 -7.36 31.94
N ASN A 106 8.78 -7.90 33.15
CA ASN A 106 7.47 -7.98 33.84
C ASN A 106 6.82 -6.60 34.08
N SER A 107 7.61 -5.56 34.34
CA SER A 107 7.12 -4.17 34.44
C SER A 107 6.52 -3.67 33.13
N ASP A 108 7.14 -4.02 32.01
CA ASP A 108 6.73 -3.58 30.67
C ASP A 108 5.50 -4.35 30.19
N ARG A 109 5.36 -5.61 30.60
CA ARG A 109 4.17 -6.43 30.32
C ARG A 109 2.89 -5.84 30.93
N TYR A 110 2.95 -5.36 32.18
CA TYR A 110 1.80 -4.74 32.85
C TYR A 110 1.44 -3.38 32.22
N ASN A 111 2.46 -2.64 31.76
CA ASN A 111 2.27 -1.36 31.08
C ASN A 111 1.79 -1.52 29.62
N TYR A 112 2.15 -2.61 28.95
CA TYR A 112 1.82 -2.85 27.54
C TYR A 112 0.31 -2.90 27.27
N TYR A 113 -0.48 -3.55 28.15
CA TYR A 113 -1.93 -3.65 28.00
C TYR A 113 -2.64 -2.28 28.13
N LEU A 114 -2.03 -1.35 28.86
CA LEU A 114 -2.55 0.00 29.09
C LEU A 114 -2.10 0.95 27.97
N ILE A 115 -0.98 0.64 27.35
CA ILE A 115 -0.39 1.34 26.20
C ILE A 115 -1.04 0.92 24.87
N SER A 116 -1.53 -0.30 24.75
CA SER A 116 -2.32 -0.73 23.58
C SER A 116 -3.62 0.07 23.43
N ASN A 117 -4.20 0.55 24.54
CA ASN A 117 -5.33 1.48 24.51
C ASN A 117 -4.91 2.86 23.99
N SER A 118 -3.74 3.38 24.43
CA SER A 118 -3.18 4.64 23.91
C SER A 118 -2.84 4.56 22.42
N PHE A 119 -2.53 3.37 21.90
CA PHE A 119 -2.25 3.18 20.48
C PHE A 119 -3.50 3.34 19.60
N ARG A 120 -4.72 3.13 20.13
CA ARG A 120 -5.95 3.32 19.37
C ARG A 120 -6.13 4.76 18.90
N GLU A 121 -5.81 5.74 19.73
CA GLU A 121 -5.88 7.16 19.34
C GLU A 121 -4.86 7.50 18.25
N ILE A 122 -3.71 6.83 18.27
CA ILE A 122 -2.70 6.95 17.21
C ILE A 122 -3.22 6.29 15.93
N GLU A 123 -3.84 5.11 16.01
CA GLU A 123 -4.48 4.43 14.88
C GLU A 123 -5.61 5.30 14.28
N ASP A 124 -6.45 5.91 15.10
CA ASP A 124 -7.51 6.82 14.65
C ASP A 124 -6.92 8.02 13.90
N ARG A 125 -5.80 8.57 14.40
CA ARG A 125 -5.12 9.69 13.73
C ARG A 125 -4.44 9.28 12.42
N ILE A 126 -3.87 8.07 12.39
CA ILE A 126 -3.32 7.46 11.19
C ILE A 126 -4.43 7.29 10.14
N ASN A 127 -5.55 6.67 10.52
CA ASN A 127 -6.69 6.44 9.63
C ASN A 127 -7.24 7.75 9.07
N TYR A 128 -7.39 8.77 9.93
CA TYR A 128 -7.74 10.13 9.48
C TYR A 128 -6.78 10.66 8.40
N SER A 129 -5.46 10.48 8.60
CA SER A 129 -4.46 10.96 7.66
C SER A 129 -4.50 10.22 6.33
N LEU A 130 -4.68 8.90 6.38
CA LEU A 130 -4.81 8.04 5.21
C LEU A 130 -6.07 8.39 4.40
N ASP A 131 -7.22 8.55 5.07
CA ASP A 131 -8.47 8.93 4.40
C ASP A 131 -8.40 10.32 3.75
N LYS A 132 -7.79 11.29 4.44
CA LYS A 132 -7.60 12.65 3.89
C LYS A 132 -6.67 12.71 2.69
N THR A 133 -5.82 11.70 2.51
CA THR A 133 -4.85 11.62 1.43
C THR A 133 -5.24 10.61 0.35
N ASN A 134 -6.39 9.93 0.46
CA ASN A 134 -6.79 8.82 -0.42
C ASN A 134 -5.82 7.62 -0.38
N HIS A 135 -5.30 7.29 0.81
CA HIS A 135 -4.40 6.15 1.02
C HIS A 135 -5.02 5.13 1.99
N GLU A 136 -4.44 3.95 2.04
CA GLU A 136 -4.79 2.87 2.98
C GLU A 136 -3.57 2.06 3.40
N LEU A 137 -3.70 1.33 4.51
CA LEU A 137 -2.71 0.38 4.98
C LEU A 137 -3.09 -1.03 4.51
N ILE A 138 -2.18 -1.69 3.79
CA ILE A 138 -2.31 -3.09 3.39
C ILE A 138 -1.24 -3.95 4.06
N GLU A 139 -1.53 -5.23 4.31
CA GLU A 139 -0.54 -6.19 4.81
C GLU A 139 0.00 -7.04 3.66
N LEU A 140 1.31 -7.06 3.50
CA LEU A 140 2.02 -7.90 2.53
C LEU A 140 2.18 -9.34 3.07
N ASP A 141 2.50 -10.30 2.19
CA ASP A 141 2.82 -11.70 2.57
C ASP A 141 3.90 -11.84 3.64
N SER A 142 4.80 -10.86 3.71
CA SER A 142 5.86 -10.79 4.74
C SER A 142 5.34 -10.44 6.15
N GLY A 143 4.06 -10.06 6.28
CA GLY A 143 3.45 -9.48 7.47
C GLY A 143 3.81 -8.01 7.71
N ASN A 144 4.56 -7.38 6.78
CA ASN A 144 4.81 -5.95 6.79
C ASN A 144 3.55 -5.22 6.33
N ARG A 145 3.24 -4.09 6.96
CA ARG A 145 2.16 -3.22 6.51
C ARG A 145 2.72 -2.00 5.80
N ILE A 146 2.17 -1.68 4.63
CA ILE A 146 2.61 -0.57 3.78
C ILE A 146 1.44 0.33 3.43
N ILE A 147 1.73 1.59 3.13
CA ILE A 147 0.77 2.61 2.74
C ILE A 147 0.70 2.70 1.22
N VAL A 148 -0.48 2.45 0.65
CA VAL A 148 -0.72 2.54 -0.78
C VAL A 148 -1.81 3.56 -1.07
N GLU A 149 -1.76 4.17 -2.25
CA GLU A 149 -2.88 4.97 -2.75
C GLU A 149 -4.08 4.04 -3.06
N LYS A 150 -5.27 4.44 -2.61
CA LYS A 150 -6.50 3.68 -2.83
C LYS A 150 -6.79 3.60 -4.32
N ASN A 151 -6.90 2.38 -4.83
CA ASN A 151 -7.26 2.11 -6.21
C ASN A 151 -8.21 0.90 -6.24
N VAL A 152 -9.47 1.17 -6.61
CA VAL A 152 -10.54 0.16 -6.63
C VAL A 152 -10.19 -0.98 -7.60
N TYR A 153 -9.66 -0.64 -8.78
CA TYR A 153 -9.26 -1.64 -9.77
C TYR A 153 -8.09 -2.49 -9.28
N ALA A 154 -7.09 -1.88 -8.63
CA ALA A 154 -5.97 -2.63 -8.06
C ALA A 154 -6.44 -3.58 -6.95
N SER A 155 -7.42 -3.15 -6.15
CA SER A 155 -8.02 -3.97 -5.08
C SER A 155 -8.75 -5.18 -5.65
N GLU A 156 -9.61 -4.98 -6.65
CA GLU A 156 -10.34 -6.06 -7.33
C GLU A 156 -9.39 -7.02 -8.05
N VAL A 157 -8.41 -6.48 -8.79
CA VAL A 157 -7.41 -7.29 -9.49
C VAL A 157 -6.55 -8.08 -8.51
N SER A 158 -6.14 -7.50 -7.39
CA SER A 158 -5.41 -8.22 -6.35
C SER A 158 -6.21 -9.41 -5.83
N GLN A 159 -7.51 -9.23 -5.58
CA GLN A 159 -8.39 -10.33 -5.18
C GLN A 159 -8.45 -11.44 -6.24
N ILE A 160 -8.65 -11.10 -7.51
CA ILE A 160 -8.67 -12.06 -8.63
C ILE A 160 -7.33 -12.81 -8.74
N VAL A 161 -6.21 -12.09 -8.71
CA VAL A 161 -4.88 -12.68 -8.82
C VAL A 161 -4.56 -13.57 -7.63
N SER A 162 -5.04 -13.22 -6.42
CA SER A 162 -4.79 -13.98 -5.19
C SER A 162 -5.36 -15.40 -5.22
N GLU A 163 -6.36 -15.66 -6.07
CA GLU A 163 -6.92 -17.00 -6.29
C GLU A 163 -5.88 -17.98 -6.86
N THR A 164 -4.88 -17.46 -7.58
CA THR A 164 -3.88 -18.27 -8.28
C THR A 164 -2.45 -17.99 -7.86
N ASN A 165 -2.14 -16.74 -7.47
CA ASN A 165 -0.81 -16.32 -7.09
C ASN A 165 -0.83 -15.15 -6.10
N ILE A 166 -0.69 -15.46 -4.80
CA ILE A 166 -0.65 -14.46 -3.72
C ILE A 166 0.49 -13.43 -3.90
N GLN A 167 1.65 -13.85 -4.40
CA GLN A 167 2.81 -12.96 -4.54
C GLN A 167 2.59 -11.90 -5.61
N GLU A 168 1.96 -12.26 -6.73
CA GLU A 168 1.62 -11.30 -7.78
C GLU A 168 0.46 -10.41 -7.37
N ALA A 169 -0.49 -10.92 -6.58
CA ALA A 169 -1.56 -10.12 -5.99
C ALA A 169 -1.02 -9.01 -5.07
N MET A 170 0.03 -9.30 -4.30
CA MET A 170 0.71 -8.29 -3.49
C MET A 170 1.42 -7.24 -4.35
N LYS A 171 2.05 -7.64 -5.45
CA LYS A 171 2.72 -6.72 -6.38
C LYS A 171 1.74 -5.76 -7.07
N VAL A 172 0.52 -6.21 -7.36
CA VAL A 172 -0.55 -5.35 -7.85
C VAL A 172 -0.78 -4.20 -6.88
N LEU A 173 -0.97 -4.49 -5.59
CA LEU A 173 -1.20 -3.44 -4.60
C LEU A 173 0.05 -2.58 -4.35
N GLU A 174 1.22 -3.22 -4.28
CA GLU A 174 2.51 -2.55 -4.02
C GLU A 174 2.84 -1.51 -5.09
N TYR A 175 2.40 -1.68 -6.34
CA TYR A 175 2.63 -0.69 -7.39
C TYR A 175 2.23 0.73 -6.95
N ASN A 176 1.12 0.85 -6.23
CA ASN A 176 0.57 2.11 -5.72
C ASN A 176 1.18 2.57 -4.38
N HIS A 177 2.27 1.95 -3.91
CA HIS A 177 2.97 2.40 -2.72
C HIS A 177 3.50 3.82 -2.88
N PHE A 178 3.38 4.65 -1.84
CA PHE A 178 3.68 6.08 -1.96
C PHE A 178 5.15 6.35 -2.33
N THR A 179 6.10 5.47 -1.97
CA THR A 179 7.51 5.63 -2.33
C THR A 179 7.82 5.21 -3.77
N ASN A 180 6.87 4.60 -4.47
CA ASN A 180 7.04 4.25 -5.87
C ASN A 180 6.83 5.43 -6.81
N LYS A 181 6.26 6.55 -6.33
CA LYS A 181 6.15 7.77 -7.11
C LYS A 181 7.55 8.33 -7.42
N GLY A 182 7.86 8.47 -8.71
CA GLY A 182 9.21 8.82 -9.20
C GLY A 182 10.22 7.66 -9.16
N ASN A 183 9.85 6.47 -8.65
CA ASN A 183 10.74 5.31 -8.57
C ASN A 183 10.49 4.36 -9.75
N THR A 184 10.96 4.78 -10.93
CA THR A 184 10.82 4.05 -12.19
C THR A 184 11.37 2.62 -12.09
N LYS A 185 12.50 2.43 -11.41
CA LYS A 185 13.11 1.10 -11.23
C LYS A 185 12.19 0.14 -10.48
N ARG A 186 11.59 0.55 -9.36
CA ARG A 186 10.68 -0.34 -8.60
C ARG A 186 9.41 -0.63 -9.40
N LYS A 187 8.87 0.37 -10.10
CA LYS A 187 7.72 0.19 -11.00
C LYS A 187 8.04 -0.81 -12.13
N GLU A 188 9.22 -0.72 -12.74
CA GLU A 188 9.69 -1.67 -13.76
C GLU A 188 9.77 -3.10 -13.21
N GLU A 189 10.38 -3.30 -12.04
CA GLU A 189 10.47 -4.62 -11.39
C GLU A 189 9.09 -5.26 -11.15
N ILE A 190 8.11 -4.45 -10.71
CA ILE A 190 6.74 -4.90 -10.51
C ILE A 190 6.10 -5.26 -11.85
N LEU A 191 6.20 -4.37 -12.85
CA LEU A 191 5.63 -4.59 -14.18
C LEU A 191 6.21 -5.82 -14.88
N PHE A 192 7.52 -6.05 -14.75
CA PHE A 192 8.19 -7.25 -15.26
C PHE A 192 7.59 -8.52 -14.69
N SER A 193 7.30 -8.50 -13.39
CA SER A 193 6.68 -9.63 -12.71
C SER A 193 5.26 -9.88 -13.22
N LEU A 194 4.46 -8.82 -13.32
CA LEU A 194 3.10 -8.89 -13.84
C LEU A 194 3.07 -9.34 -15.31
N ALA A 195 4.05 -8.95 -16.11
CA ALA A 195 4.18 -9.42 -17.49
C ALA A 195 4.34 -10.96 -17.56
N LYS A 196 5.20 -11.52 -16.70
CA LYS A 196 5.39 -12.99 -16.61
C LYS A 196 4.12 -13.70 -16.15
N TYR A 197 3.38 -13.10 -15.22
CA TYR A 197 2.09 -13.61 -14.79
C TYR A 197 1.04 -13.60 -15.92
N LEU A 198 1.04 -12.55 -16.75
CA LEU A 198 0.10 -12.38 -17.86
C LEU A 198 0.38 -13.28 -19.07
N GLU A 199 1.62 -13.67 -19.33
CA GLU A 199 1.99 -14.50 -20.49
C GLU A 199 1.12 -15.75 -20.70
N PRO A 200 0.89 -16.62 -19.70
CA PRO A 200 -0.03 -17.75 -19.86
C PRO A 200 -1.48 -17.31 -20.11
N LEU A 201 -1.89 -16.16 -19.58
CA LEU A 201 -3.25 -15.64 -19.68
C LEU A 201 -3.57 -15.02 -21.05
N GLU A 202 -2.57 -14.60 -21.82
CA GLU A 202 -2.75 -14.08 -23.19
C GLU A 202 -3.55 -15.06 -24.07
N LYS A 203 -3.24 -16.35 -23.94
CA LYS A 203 -3.91 -17.41 -24.70
C LYS A 203 -5.34 -17.61 -24.23
N GLU A 204 -5.60 -17.53 -22.93
CA GLU A 204 -6.95 -17.66 -22.35
C GLU A 204 -7.84 -16.50 -22.82
N LEU A 205 -7.35 -15.26 -22.73
CA LEU A 205 -8.02 -14.06 -23.22
C LEU A 205 -8.39 -14.16 -24.70
N ASN A 206 -7.42 -14.48 -25.55
CA ASN A 206 -7.65 -14.61 -26.98
C ASN A 206 -8.48 -15.85 -27.37
N ALA A 207 -8.68 -16.79 -26.45
CA ALA A 207 -9.55 -17.94 -26.65
C ALA A 207 -11.00 -17.70 -26.18
N SER A 208 -11.26 -16.71 -25.32
CA SER A 208 -12.62 -16.42 -24.84
C SER A 208 -13.50 -15.90 -25.98
N GLU A 209 -14.56 -16.64 -26.29
CA GLU A 209 -15.58 -16.20 -27.26
C GLU A 209 -16.49 -15.14 -26.64
N GLU A 210 -16.80 -15.25 -25.35
CA GLU A 210 -17.61 -14.27 -24.62
C GLU A 210 -16.98 -12.87 -24.68
N LEU A 211 -15.67 -12.75 -24.50
CA LEU A 211 -14.98 -11.46 -24.62
C LEU A 211 -14.91 -10.95 -26.06
N LYS A 212 -14.78 -11.83 -27.04
CA LYS A 212 -14.76 -11.44 -28.46
C LYS A 212 -16.09 -10.83 -28.92
N GLU A 213 -17.20 -11.18 -28.28
CA GLU A 213 -18.52 -10.60 -28.57
C GLU A 213 -18.64 -9.14 -28.09
N VAL A 214 -17.97 -8.79 -26.99
CA VAL A 214 -18.09 -7.47 -26.35
C VAL A 214 -16.88 -6.56 -26.60
N MET A 215 -15.75 -7.10 -27.06
CA MET A 215 -14.54 -6.35 -27.35
C MET A 215 -14.19 -6.29 -28.84
N LYS A 216 -13.38 -5.31 -29.22
CA LYS A 216 -12.88 -5.19 -30.59
C LYS A 216 -11.81 -6.24 -30.86
N VAL A 217 -12.04 -7.05 -31.89
CA VAL A 217 -11.17 -8.16 -32.31
C VAL A 217 -10.52 -7.84 -33.66
N ASN A 218 -9.26 -8.21 -33.82
CA ASN A 218 -8.56 -8.24 -35.10
C ASN A 218 -7.80 -9.56 -35.23
N ASN A 219 -7.90 -10.24 -36.37
CA ASN A 219 -7.23 -11.54 -36.62
C ASN A 219 -7.42 -12.56 -35.47
N LYS A 220 -8.66 -12.67 -34.95
CA LYS A 220 -9.05 -13.54 -33.82
C LYS A 220 -8.43 -13.18 -32.46
N LYS A 221 -7.73 -12.06 -32.37
CA LYS A 221 -7.14 -11.56 -31.13
C LYS A 221 -7.84 -10.30 -30.63
N ILE A 222 -7.97 -10.16 -29.32
CA ILE A 222 -8.52 -8.97 -28.69
C ILE A 222 -7.49 -7.85 -28.78
N ILE A 223 -7.85 -6.74 -29.42
CA ILE A 223 -6.90 -5.65 -29.73
C ILE A 223 -6.26 -5.07 -28.47
N ALA A 224 -7.02 -4.93 -27.38
CA ALA A 224 -6.51 -4.39 -26.11
C ALA A 224 -5.40 -5.28 -25.52
N VAL A 225 -5.57 -6.60 -25.60
CA VAL A 225 -4.58 -7.58 -25.13
C VAL A 225 -3.33 -7.51 -26.00
N ASP A 226 -3.47 -7.56 -27.32
CA ASP A 226 -2.32 -7.45 -28.23
C ASP A 226 -1.51 -6.17 -28.00
N LYS A 227 -2.20 -5.03 -27.83
CA LYS A 227 -1.54 -3.74 -27.56
C LYS A 227 -0.81 -3.72 -26.22
N LEU A 228 -1.38 -4.31 -25.17
CA LEU A 228 -0.71 -4.40 -23.87
C LEU A 228 0.62 -5.16 -24.00
N PHE A 229 0.61 -6.31 -24.68
CA PHE A 229 1.82 -7.09 -24.92
C PHE A 229 2.82 -6.36 -25.81
N GLU A 230 2.34 -5.60 -26.80
CA GLU A 230 3.17 -4.69 -27.60
C GLU A 230 3.84 -3.62 -26.72
N MET A 231 3.12 -3.00 -25.78
CA MET A 231 3.68 -2.00 -24.85
C MET A 231 4.76 -2.61 -23.94
N TYR A 232 4.50 -3.79 -23.36
CA TYR A 232 5.49 -4.51 -22.55
C TYR A 232 6.77 -4.84 -23.32
N ASN A 233 6.65 -5.21 -24.60
CA ASN A 233 7.80 -5.51 -25.46
C ASN A 233 8.52 -4.24 -25.91
N LYS A 234 7.77 -3.19 -26.25
CA LYS A 234 8.33 -1.92 -26.73
C LYS A 234 9.08 -1.21 -25.62
N LEU A 235 8.58 -1.15 -24.40
CA LEU A 235 9.29 -0.46 -23.31
C LEU A 235 10.36 -1.33 -22.64
N ASP A 236 10.64 -2.49 -23.24
CA ASP A 236 11.61 -3.50 -22.82
C ASP A 236 11.57 -3.86 -21.32
N VAL A 237 10.38 -3.73 -20.73
CA VAL A 237 10.09 -4.11 -19.34
C VAL A 237 10.39 -5.60 -19.11
N ARG A 238 10.47 -6.39 -20.19
CA ARG A 238 10.86 -7.81 -20.16
C ARG A 238 12.37 -8.04 -20.13
N HIS A 239 13.18 -7.06 -20.50
CA HIS A 239 14.64 -7.13 -20.51
C HIS A 239 15.26 -5.84 -19.93
N PRO A 240 15.21 -5.66 -18.60
CA PRO A 240 15.70 -4.45 -17.91
C PRO A 240 17.20 -4.15 -18.14
N GLU A 241 17.97 -5.08 -18.71
CA GLU A 241 19.39 -4.91 -19.04
C GLU A 241 19.64 -4.03 -20.28
N ARG A 242 18.61 -3.73 -21.08
CA ARG A 242 18.80 -3.13 -22.41
C ARG A 242 18.74 -1.61 -22.46
N GLN A 243 18.59 -0.92 -21.32
CA GLN A 243 18.54 0.55 -21.22
C GLN A 243 17.75 1.18 -22.37
N TYR A 244 16.42 1.20 -22.26
CA TYR A 244 15.58 1.91 -23.21
C TYR A 244 15.91 3.41 -23.14
N ASN A 245 16.76 3.87 -24.05
CA ASN A 245 17.16 5.26 -24.23
C ASN A 245 16.57 5.74 -25.56
N ASP A 246 15.25 5.96 -25.59
CA ASP A 246 14.60 6.57 -26.77
C ASP A 246 14.58 8.11 -26.71
N GLY A 247 15.10 8.70 -25.63
CA GLY A 247 15.06 10.13 -25.36
C GLY A 247 13.88 10.59 -24.50
N CYS A 248 13.04 9.67 -23.99
CA CYS A 248 12.05 9.97 -22.96
C CYS A 248 12.69 10.59 -21.71
N SER A 249 11.98 11.55 -21.10
CA SER A 249 12.28 11.96 -19.73
C SER A 249 11.88 10.89 -18.72
N ASP A 250 12.41 10.98 -17.49
CA ASP A 250 12.01 10.08 -16.39
C ASP A 250 10.50 10.17 -16.10
N GLU A 251 9.91 11.35 -16.27
CA GLU A 251 8.47 11.61 -16.09
C GLU A 251 7.64 10.93 -17.20
N GLU A 252 8.10 10.99 -18.44
CA GLU A 252 7.45 10.30 -19.57
C GLU A 252 7.55 8.78 -19.42
N LEU A 253 8.69 8.27 -18.97
CA LEU A 253 8.88 6.84 -18.71
C LEU A 253 7.96 6.36 -17.58
N GLU A 254 7.86 7.13 -16.49
CA GLU A 254 6.96 6.81 -15.38
C GLU A 254 5.49 6.79 -15.85
N GLN A 255 5.08 7.76 -16.66
CA GLN A 255 3.73 7.79 -17.23
C GLN A 255 3.44 6.56 -18.09
N TRP A 256 4.40 6.13 -18.91
CA TRP A 256 4.27 4.90 -19.69
C TRP A 256 4.12 3.66 -18.80
N TYR A 257 4.86 3.59 -17.69
CA TYR A 257 4.70 2.51 -16.72
C TYR A 257 3.31 2.53 -16.07
N ASP A 258 2.78 3.71 -15.73
CA ASP A 258 1.44 3.86 -15.15
C ASP A 258 0.34 3.44 -16.16
N ASP A 259 0.53 3.74 -17.45
CA ASP A 259 -0.36 3.34 -18.53
C ASP A 259 -0.33 1.82 -18.78
N ILE A 260 0.85 1.20 -18.74
CA ILE A 260 1.00 -0.27 -18.82
C ILE A 260 0.33 -0.93 -17.61
N TYR A 261 0.57 -0.40 -16.42
CA TYR A 261 -0.02 -0.91 -15.19
C TYR A 261 -1.55 -0.87 -15.26
N THR A 262 -2.11 0.28 -15.64
CA THR A 262 -3.56 0.46 -15.80
C THR A 262 -4.13 -0.51 -16.84
N SER A 263 -3.45 -0.69 -17.97
CA SER A 263 -3.84 -1.63 -19.02
C SER A 263 -3.76 -3.09 -18.54
N THR A 264 -2.81 -3.41 -17.67
CA THR A 264 -2.68 -4.71 -17.02
C THR A 264 -3.86 -5.01 -16.11
N LEU A 265 -4.25 -4.04 -15.27
CA LEU A 265 -5.44 -4.17 -14.42
C LEU A 265 -6.68 -4.44 -15.27
N PHE A 266 -6.88 -3.66 -16.34
CA PHE A 266 -7.99 -3.81 -17.26
C PHE A 266 -8.06 -5.21 -17.90
N VAL A 267 -6.91 -5.74 -18.34
CA VAL A 267 -6.85 -7.08 -18.96
C VAL A 267 -7.17 -8.19 -17.95
N ILE A 268 -6.73 -8.07 -16.70
CA ILE A 268 -7.06 -9.06 -15.66
C ILE A 268 -8.55 -8.99 -15.29
N LEU A 269 -9.12 -7.79 -15.13
CA LEU A 269 -10.56 -7.63 -14.90
C LEU A 269 -11.39 -8.22 -16.04
N SER A 270 -10.93 -8.05 -17.28
CA SER A 270 -11.60 -8.63 -18.45
C SER A 270 -11.65 -10.16 -18.40
N LEU A 271 -10.63 -10.83 -17.88
CA LEU A 271 -10.67 -12.29 -17.68
C LEU A 271 -11.76 -12.70 -16.70
N ASP A 272 -11.93 -11.96 -15.61
CA ASP A 272 -12.99 -12.27 -14.64
C ASP A 272 -14.37 -12.01 -15.25
N GLU A 273 -14.53 -10.94 -16.03
CA GLU A 273 -15.77 -10.69 -16.79
C GLU A 273 -16.09 -11.83 -17.77
N ALA A 274 -15.09 -12.41 -18.44
CA ALA A 274 -15.28 -13.59 -19.29
C ALA A 274 -15.91 -14.76 -18.51
N ARG A 275 -15.44 -14.98 -17.28
CA ARG A 275 -15.95 -16.03 -16.37
C ARG A 275 -17.37 -15.69 -15.90
N ILE A 276 -17.67 -14.43 -15.63
CA ILE A 276 -19.03 -13.95 -15.30
C ILE A 276 -19.99 -14.22 -16.47
N LEU A 277 -19.64 -13.79 -17.69
CA LEU A 277 -20.45 -13.99 -18.89
C LEU A 277 -20.70 -15.48 -19.18
N SER A 278 -19.68 -16.31 -19.03
CA SER A 278 -19.82 -17.76 -19.22
C SER A 278 -20.78 -18.39 -18.21
N ARG A 279 -20.73 -17.97 -16.93
CA ARG A 279 -21.69 -18.39 -15.88
C ARG A 279 -23.11 -17.92 -16.19
N PHE A 280 -23.26 -16.67 -16.64
CA PHE A 280 -24.56 -16.11 -16.99
C PHE A 280 -25.22 -16.84 -18.19
N ASN A 281 -24.42 -17.17 -19.21
CA ASN A 281 -24.90 -17.94 -20.35
C ASN A 281 -25.37 -19.34 -19.96
N LYS A 282 -24.65 -20.02 -19.05
CA LYS A 282 -25.10 -21.31 -18.48
C LYS A 282 -26.42 -21.17 -17.71
N LEU A 283 -26.58 -20.11 -16.93
CA LEU A 283 -27.83 -19.83 -16.19
C LEU A 283 -29.01 -19.66 -17.14
N LYS A 284 -28.86 -18.87 -18.22
CA LYS A 284 -29.89 -18.69 -19.25
C LYS A 284 -30.34 -20.02 -19.85
N LEU A 285 -29.41 -20.90 -20.19
CA LEU A 285 -29.70 -22.21 -20.77
C LEU A 285 -30.40 -23.15 -19.77
N SER A 286 -30.08 -23.04 -18.47
CA SER A 286 -30.72 -23.85 -17.43
C SER A 286 -32.17 -23.46 -17.15
N ASN A 287 -32.53 -22.18 -17.29
CA ASN A 287 -33.88 -21.66 -17.07
C ASN A 287 -34.81 -21.79 -18.29
N GLN A 288 -34.30 -22.30 -19.41
CA GLN A 288 -35.08 -22.57 -20.63
C GLN A 288 -35.54 -24.04 -20.74
N LYS A 289 -35.23 -24.88 -19.73
CA LYS A 289 -35.73 -26.24 -19.58
C LYS A 289 -36.87 -26.28 -18.58
#